data_AF-A0A2R8FBF3-F1
#
_entry.id   AF-A0A2R8FBF3-F1
#
_cell.length_a   1.000
_cell.length_b   1.000
_cell.length_c   1.000
_cell.angle_alpha   90.00
_cell.angle_beta   90.00
_cell.angle_gamma   90.00
#
_symmetry.space_group_name_H-M   'P 1'
#
loop_
_entity.id
_entity.type
_entity.pdbx_description
1 polymer ?
#
loop_
_entity_poly.entity_id
_entity_poly.type
_entity_poly.pdbx_seq_one_letter_code
_entity_poly.pdbx_strand_id
1 'polypeptide(L)' 'MAVKKDLLKQLRAKNDDDLDLYIHENKKALFALRAESLLQNKVVKVHMFSMHKKNIARALTVKQERKGKVHG' A
#
# COMPACT_ATOMS: atom_id res chain seq x y z
N MET A 1 16.00 -6.98 2.40
CA MET A 1 14.89 -7.97 2.37
C MET A 1 14.13 -8.05 3.70
N ALA A 2 14.78 -7.85 4.86
CA ALA A 2 14.14 -7.95 6.18
C ALA A 2 12.91 -7.03 6.37
N VAL A 3 13.02 -5.74 6.02
CA VAL A 3 11.92 -4.75 6.16
C VAL A 3 10.65 -5.15 5.39
N LYS A 4 10.80 -5.78 4.21
CA LYS A 4 9.66 -6.22 3.40
C LYS A 4 9.00 -7.49 3.95
N LYS A 5 9.80 -8.41 4.51
CA LYS A 5 9.28 -9.61 5.18
C LYS A 5 8.46 -9.23 6.42
N ASP A 6 8.93 -8.24 7.16
CA ASP A 6 8.23 -7.71 8.33
C ASP A 6 6.90 -7.05 7.94
N LEU A 7 6.89 -6.21 6.89
CA LEU A 7 5.67 -5.58 6.38
C LEU A 7 4.59 -6.60 5.98
N LEU A 8 4.96 -7.69 5.28
CA LEU A 8 3.97 -8.69 4.88
C LEU A 8 3.37 -9.43 6.09
N LYS A 9 4.18 -9.68 7.13
CA LYS A 9 3.71 -10.27 8.39
C LYS A 9 2.72 -9.33 9.09
N GLN A 10 3.03 -8.03 9.15
CA GLN A 10 2.15 -7.01 9.72
C GLN A 10 0.82 -6.92 8.94
N LEU A 11 0.86 -6.92 7.61
CA LEU A 11 -0.36 -6.87 6.78
C LEU A 11 -1.25 -8.11 6.99
N ARG A 12 -0.66 -9.29 7.13
CA ARG A 12 -1.42 -10.53 7.40
C ARG A 12 -2.01 -10.59 8.81
N ALA A 13 -1.49 -9.81 9.76
CA ALA A 13 -2.01 -9.73 11.13
C ALA A 13 -3.17 -8.73 11.28
N LYS A 14 -3.31 -7.75 10.38
CA LYS A 14 -4.41 -6.76 10.37
C LYS A 14 -5.77 -7.39 10.06
N ASN A 15 -6.87 -6.86 10.57
CA ASN A 15 -8.21 -7.25 10.10
C ASN A 15 -8.50 -6.63 8.70
N ASP A 16 -9.67 -6.92 8.12
CA ASP A 16 -10.00 -6.44 6.77
C ASP A 16 -10.26 -4.92 6.72
N ASP A 17 -10.85 -4.34 7.77
CA ASP A 17 -11.08 -2.90 7.89
C ASP A 17 -9.75 -2.12 8.01
N ASP A 18 -8.79 -2.65 8.77
CA ASP A 18 -7.44 -2.11 8.92
C ASP A 18 -6.66 -2.18 7.60
N LEU A 19 -6.91 -3.21 6.79
CA LEU A 19 -6.33 -3.32 5.44
C LEU A 19 -6.94 -2.28 4.51
N ASP A 20 -8.25 -2.01 4.61
CA ASP A 20 -8.91 -0.97 3.83
C ASP A 20 -8.44 0.43 4.23
N LEU A 21 -8.32 0.70 5.54
CA LEU A 21 -7.72 1.93 6.05
C LEU A 21 -6.29 2.10 5.51
N TYR A 22 -5.49 1.04 5.57
CA TYR A 22 -4.12 1.06 5.06
C TYR A 22 -4.05 1.35 3.55
N ILE A 23 -4.96 0.75 2.77
CA ILE A 23 -5.07 1.03 1.33
C ILE A 23 -5.48 2.49 1.10
N HIS A 24 -6.46 3.00 1.85
CA HIS A 24 -6.95 4.37 1.76
C HIS A 24 -5.83 5.38 2.03
N GLU A 25 -5.08 5.21 3.11
CA GLU A 25 -3.97 6.11 3.46
C GLU A 25 -2.86 6.10 2.39
N ASN A 26 -2.52 4.93 1.84
CA ASN A 26 -1.54 4.85 0.75
C ASN A 26 -2.06 5.49 -0.55
N LYS A 27 -3.36 5.41 -0.85
CA LYS A 27 -3.98 6.10 -1.99
C LYS A 27 -3.97 7.62 -1.79
N LYS A 28 -4.29 8.09 -0.58
CA LYS A 28 -4.25 9.51 -0.19
C LYS A 28 -2.84 10.08 -0.33
N ALA A 29 -1.83 9.37 0.19
CA ALA A 29 -0.42 9.74 0.02
C ALA A 29 0.00 9.78 -1.46
N LEU A 30 -0.45 8.82 -2.27
CA LEU A 30 -0.18 8.80 -3.71
C LEU A 30 -0.83 10.00 -4.43
N PHE A 31 -2.04 10.40 -4.03
CA PHE A 31 -2.69 11.59 -4.55
C PHE A 31 -1.93 12.86 -4.19
N ALA A 32 -1.51 13.02 -2.94
CA ALA A 32 -0.67 14.14 -2.50
C ALA A 32 0.63 14.21 -3.29
N LEU A 33 1.34 13.09 -3.47
CA LEU A 33 2.57 13.04 -4.27
C LEU A 33 2.33 13.43 -5.74
N ARG A 34 1.20 13.04 -6.33
CA ARG A 34 0.82 13.46 -7.69
C ARG A 34 0.56 14.96 -7.75
N ALA A 35 -0.18 15.51 -6.79
CA ALA A 35 -0.44 16.94 -6.71
C ALA A 35 0.87 17.73 -6.53
N GLU A 36 1.76 17.30 -5.63
CA GLU A 36 3.08 17.90 -5.43
C GLU A 36 3.91 17.86 -6.73
N SER A 37 3.90 16.74 -7.44
CA SER A 37 4.62 16.58 -8.72
C SER A 37 4.07 17.46 -9.84
N LEU A 38 2.79 17.83 -9.80
CA LEU A 38 2.15 18.67 -10.81
C LEU A 38 2.28 20.16 -10.48
N LEU A 39 2.23 20.50 -9.19
CA LEU A 39 2.17 21.89 -8.71
C LEU A 39 3.55 22.55 -8.58
N GLN A 40 4.66 21.80 -8.51
CA GLN A 40 5.97 22.40 -8.26
C GLN A 40 7.11 21.72 -9.04
N ASN A 41 8.02 22.54 -9.57
CA ASN A 41 9.40 22.26 -9.99
C ASN A 41 10.29 21.63 -8.88
N LYS A 42 9.72 20.86 -7.95
CA LYS A 42 10.43 20.13 -6.90
C LYS A 42 10.79 18.73 -7.38
N VAL A 43 11.90 18.21 -6.87
CA VAL A 43 12.40 16.88 -7.21
C VAL A 43 11.34 15.83 -6.89
N VAL A 44 10.80 15.21 -7.94
CA VAL A 44 9.80 14.14 -7.84
C VAL A 44 10.42 12.97 -7.07
N LYS A 45 9.83 12.63 -5.92
CA LYS A 45 10.27 11.49 -5.11
C LYS A 45 9.76 10.18 -5.73
N VAL A 46 10.29 9.80 -6.90
CA VAL A 46 9.86 8.63 -7.69
C VAL A 46 9.83 7.34 -6.88
N HIS A 47 10.77 7.17 -5.92
CA HIS A 47 10.80 6.03 -5.03
C HIS A 47 9.54 5.92 -4.14
N MET A 48 8.97 7.06 -3.71
CA MET A 48 7.75 7.09 -2.90
C MET A 48 6.52 6.64 -3.69
N PHE A 49 6.41 7.01 -4.97
CA PHE A 49 5.35 6.50 -5.85
C PHE A 49 5.41 4.98 -5.96
N SER A 50 6.60 4.42 -6.17
CA SER A 50 6.79 2.96 -6.27
C SER A 50 6.43 2.28 -4.95
N MET A 51 6.84 2.87 -3.83
CA MET A 51 6.57 2.34 -2.48
C MET A 51 5.06 2.27 -2.20
N HIS A 52 4.32 3.37 -2.34
CA HIS A 52 2.88 3.38 -2.05
C HIS A 52 2.10 2.45 -2.99
N LYS A 53 2.42 2.42 -4.30
CA LYS A 53 1.80 1.47 -5.24
C LYS A 53 2.04 0.02 -4.84
N LYS A 54 3.27 -0.34 -4.46
CA LYS A 54 3.61 -1.70 -4.00
C LYS A 54 2.94 -2.04 -2.67
N ASN A 55 2.78 -1.08 -1.77
CA ASN A 55 2.09 -1.27 -0.50
C ASN A 55 0.60 -1.54 -0.70
N ILE A 56 -0.06 -0.79 -1.59
CA ILE A 56 -1.45 -1.02 -2.00
C ILE A 56 -1.58 -2.42 -2.60
N ALA A 57 -0.73 -2.77 -3.57
CA ALA A 57 -0.78 -4.08 -4.22
C ALA A 57 -0.66 -5.23 -3.21
N ARG A 58 0.27 -5.15 -2.25
CA ARG A 58 0.45 -6.18 -1.21
C ARG A 58 -0.77 -6.32 -0.31
N ALA A 59 -1.36 -5.21 0.13
CA ALA A 59 -2.54 -5.25 0.98
C ALA A 59 -3.74 -5.86 0.23
N LEU A 60 -3.93 -5.53 -1.05
CA LEU A 60 -4.94 -6.14 -1.91
C LEU A 60 -4.69 -7.64 -2.11
N THR A 61 -3.44 -8.06 -2.32
CA THR A 61 -3.09 -9.48 -2.40
C THR A 61 -3.47 -10.22 -1.11
N VAL A 62 -3.17 -9.66 0.07
CA VAL A 62 -3.56 -10.28 1.35
C VAL A 62 -5.07 -10.39 1.49
N LYS A 63 -5.84 -9.36 1.12
CA LYS A 63 -7.32 -9.44 1.11
C LYS A 63 -7.82 -10.54 0.17
N GLN A 64 -7.23 -10.66 -1.02
CA GLN A 64 -7.62 -11.69 -1.98
C GLN A 64 -7.22 -13.10 -1.52
N GLU A 65 -6.03 -13.28 -0.94
CA GLU A 65 -5.59 -14.54 -0.34
C GLU A 65 -6.57 -15.01 0.75
N ARG A 66 -7.08 -14.08 1.57
CA ARG A 66 -8.10 -14.39 2.59
C ARG A 66 -9.41 -14.85 1.98
N LYS A 67 -9.93 -14.12 0.99
CA LYS A 67 -11.16 -14.50 0.27
C LYS A 67 -11.05 -15.88 -0.37
N GLY A 68 -9.90 -16.18 -0.98
CA GLY A 68 -9.62 -17.49 -1.60
C GLY A 68 -9.57 -18.65 -0.59
N LYS A 69 -9.18 -18.40 0.66
CA LYS A 69 -9.18 -19.42 1.73
C LYS A 69 -10.56 -19.72 2.31
N VAL A 70 -11.52 -18.79 2.21
CA VAL A 70 -12.89 -19.01 2.70
C VAL A 70 -13.67 -19.97 1.78
N HIS A 71 -13.23 -20.12 0.52
CA HIS A 71 -13.88 -20.98 -0.48
C HIS A 71 -13.10 -22.28 -0.78
N GLY A 72 -12.18 -22.68 0.10
CA GLY A 72 -11.38 -23.91 -0.03
C GLY A 72 -11.65 -24.90 1.09
#